data_AF-A0A9P0QUA3-F1
#
_entry.id   AF-A0A9P0QUA3-F1
#
_cell.length_a   1.000
_cell.length_b   1.000
_cell.length_c   1.000
_cell.angle_alpha   90.00
_cell.angle_beta   90.00
_cell.angle_gamma   90.00
#
_symmetry.space_group_name_H-M   'P 1'
#
loop_
_entity.id
_entity.type
_entity.pdbx_description
1 polymer ?
#
loop_
_entity_poly.entity_id
_entity_poly.type
_entity_poly.pdbx_seq_one_letter_code
_entity_poly.pdbx_strand_id
1 'polypeptide(L)'
;MTYSYTCVEYSDEFLQSILQNNPVVSRVEILASSVVEVSSNSQFSATSFTLISKLLEESFIKEPISLFLRAVPQSQVQINNGSSISVDNSVHTHDIISYNSLTSKLHLQLTHQSFQRVPALQPNDYVKITKMAPTKRGHGSKQQVTYSRSIVVDLTKLREAELVKVKHIVDKIFHSVQICISTNDLSTEITRKLVSDYGLLSEVIESQCKQLNVPHDVLSLCASALESEGGSPSEIYEYLGLVLLNSVQITTTVEDYISSYEIPFPQDECGPTQMYKSFLVGSDFHSMSLAKLQNWDALSLHTESTHILILKRNDTAFVWKCT
;
A
#
# COMPACT_ATOMS: atom_id res chain seq x y z
N MET A 1 14.07 -11.97 -5.79
CA MET A 1 13.21 -10.89 -6.27
C MET A 1 12.86 -11.20 -7.70
N THR A 2 11.57 -11.26 -8.00
CA THR A 2 11.07 -11.35 -9.37
C THR A 2 10.61 -9.96 -9.76
N TYR A 3 11.07 -9.48 -10.90
CA TYR A 3 10.73 -8.16 -11.40
C TYR A 3 10.12 -8.30 -12.79
N SER A 4 9.04 -7.56 -13.05
CA SER A 4 8.41 -7.45 -14.36
C SER A 4 8.34 -6.00 -14.82
N TYR A 5 8.65 -5.79 -16.09
CA TYR A 5 8.56 -4.52 -16.80
C TYR A 5 7.41 -4.56 -17.81
N THR A 6 6.62 -3.50 -17.90
CA THR A 6 5.63 -3.32 -18.97
C THR A 6 5.53 -1.85 -19.36
N CYS A 7 5.42 -1.60 -20.66
CA CYS A 7 5.05 -0.30 -21.22
C CYS A 7 3.60 -0.38 -21.71
N VAL A 8 2.75 0.53 -21.26
CA VAL A 8 1.31 0.55 -21.57
C VAL A 8 0.84 1.98 -21.87
N GLU A 9 -0.28 2.09 -22.59
CA GLU A 9 -0.96 3.38 -22.73
C GLU A 9 -1.50 3.83 -21.37
N TYR A 10 -1.22 5.08 -21.02
CA TYR A 10 -1.71 5.66 -19.77
C TYR A 10 -3.19 6.04 -19.91
N SER A 11 -3.99 5.55 -18.97
CA SER A 11 -5.34 6.07 -18.74
C SER A 11 -5.62 6.14 -17.24
N ASP A 12 -6.55 7.00 -16.85
CA ASP A 12 -6.98 7.07 -15.46
C ASP A 12 -7.62 5.75 -15.00
N GLU A 13 -8.27 5.03 -15.92
CA GLU A 13 -8.80 3.67 -15.69
C GLU A 13 -7.68 2.65 -15.42
N PHE A 14 -6.55 2.77 -16.12
CA PHE A 14 -5.38 1.93 -15.88
C PHE A 14 -4.82 2.14 -14.47
N LEU A 15 -4.61 3.40 -14.07
CA LEU A 15 -4.14 3.69 -12.72
C LEU A 15 -5.17 3.20 -11.68
N GLN A 16 -6.46 3.44 -11.91
CA GLN A 16 -7.53 2.94 -11.06
C GLN A 16 -7.48 1.41 -10.89
N SER A 17 -7.22 0.68 -11.97
CA SER A 17 -7.07 -0.78 -11.96
C SER A 17 -5.87 -1.23 -11.12
N ILE A 18 -4.71 -0.55 -11.22
CA ILE A 18 -3.56 -0.85 -10.35
C ILE A 18 -3.94 -0.66 -8.89
N LEU A 19 -4.61 0.45 -8.56
CA LEU A 19 -5.00 0.74 -7.18
C LEU A 19 -6.02 -0.27 -6.65
N GLN A 20 -7.03 -0.65 -7.44
CA GLN A 20 -8.02 -1.68 -7.11
C GLN A 20 -7.44 -3.07 -6.90
N ASN A 21 -6.34 -3.38 -7.57
CA ASN A 21 -5.65 -4.65 -7.42
C ASN A 21 -4.62 -4.66 -6.28
N ASN A 22 -4.31 -3.51 -5.68
CA ASN A 22 -3.35 -3.37 -4.58
C ASN A 22 -3.99 -2.59 -3.42
N PRO A 23 -5.00 -3.15 -2.74
CA PRO A 23 -5.84 -2.43 -1.78
C PRO A 23 -5.13 -2.05 -0.48
N VAL A 24 -3.91 -2.56 -0.24
CA VAL A 24 -3.12 -2.27 0.96
C VAL A 24 -1.78 -1.70 0.52
N VAL A 25 -1.74 -0.38 0.33
CA VAL A 25 -0.50 0.35 0.06
C VAL A 25 0.00 0.94 1.38
N SER A 26 1.19 0.55 1.81
CA SER A 26 1.79 0.97 3.08
C SER A 26 2.44 2.35 2.98
N ARG A 27 2.95 2.69 1.79
CA ARG A 27 3.63 3.95 1.51
C ARG A 27 3.46 4.33 0.05
N VAL A 28 3.18 5.61 -0.18
CA VAL A 28 3.23 6.19 -1.52
C VAL A 28 4.16 7.37 -1.58
N GLU A 29 4.91 7.41 -2.67
CA GLU A 29 5.80 8.49 -3.00
C GLU A 29 5.44 9.00 -4.40
N ILE A 30 5.30 10.31 -4.51
CA ILE A 30 4.96 11.01 -5.73
C ILE A 30 6.14 11.90 -6.07
N LEU A 31 6.67 11.77 -7.28
CA LEU A 31 7.57 12.74 -7.87
C LEU A 31 6.83 13.56 -8.90
N ALA A 32 7.07 14.87 -8.84
CA ALA A 32 6.51 15.81 -9.77
C ALA A 32 7.45 17.00 -10.00
N SER A 33 7.36 17.58 -11.18
CA SER A 33 7.96 18.86 -11.56
C SER A 33 7.35 20.07 -10.84
N SER A 34 6.22 19.88 -10.16
CA SER A 34 5.53 20.90 -9.38
C SER A 34 5.09 20.36 -8.01
N VAL A 35 4.78 21.25 -7.07
CA VAL A 35 4.29 20.85 -5.74
C VAL A 35 2.94 20.15 -5.91
N VAL A 36 2.90 18.87 -5.54
CA VAL A 36 1.65 18.10 -5.45
C VAL A 36 1.17 18.17 -4.01
N GLU A 37 0.12 18.96 -3.79
CA GLU A 37 -0.60 18.95 -2.52
C GLU A 37 -1.36 17.65 -2.37
N VAL A 38 -0.95 16.84 -1.39
CA VAL A 38 -1.69 15.65 -1.01
C VAL A 38 -2.42 15.93 0.28
N SER A 39 -3.75 15.79 0.26
CA SER A 39 -4.57 16.01 1.46
C SER A 39 -4.13 15.06 2.59
N SER A 40 -3.97 15.60 3.79
CA SER A 40 -3.72 14.83 5.02
C SER A 40 -4.78 13.75 5.21
N ASN A 41 -4.37 12.57 5.65
CA ASN A 41 -5.29 11.52 6.06
C ASN A 41 -5.43 11.50 7.58
N SER A 42 -6.64 11.28 8.06
CA SER A 42 -6.88 11.03 9.47
C SER A 42 -6.79 9.54 9.73
N GLN A 43 -5.95 9.17 10.68
CA GLN A 43 -5.81 7.80 11.14
C GLN A 43 -6.38 7.69 12.54
N PHE A 44 -7.07 6.57 12.78
CA PHE A 44 -7.62 6.23 14.07
C PHE A 44 -7.11 4.85 14.47
N SER A 45 -6.68 4.69 15.71
CA SER A 45 -6.18 3.39 16.18
C SER A 45 -6.64 3.03 17.59
N ALA A 46 -6.76 1.74 17.83
CA ALA A 46 -6.89 1.16 19.17
C ALA A 46 -6.12 -0.15 19.25
N THR A 47 -5.57 -0.42 20.42
CA THR A 47 -4.74 -1.61 20.70
C THR A 47 -5.54 -2.84 21.15
N SER A 48 -6.78 -2.64 21.60
CA SER A 48 -7.66 -3.72 22.05
C SER A 48 -9.11 -3.39 21.69
N PHE A 49 -9.46 -3.68 20.44
CA PHE A 49 -10.79 -3.47 19.88
C PHE A 49 -11.49 -4.82 19.66
N THR A 50 -12.74 -4.93 20.12
CA THR A 50 -13.44 -6.23 20.22
C THR A 50 -14.70 -6.35 19.37
N LEU A 51 -15.03 -5.31 18.59
CA LEU A 51 -16.31 -5.17 17.90
C LEU A 51 -16.17 -5.11 16.37
N ILE A 52 -15.15 -5.77 15.79
CA ILE A 52 -14.92 -5.73 14.32
C ILE A 52 -16.12 -6.25 13.54
N SER A 53 -16.81 -7.28 14.02
CA SER A 53 -17.99 -7.81 13.34
C SER A 53 -19.13 -6.79 13.21
N LYS A 54 -19.23 -5.81 14.12
CA LYS A 54 -20.17 -4.69 14.00
C LYS A 54 -19.82 -3.75 12.85
N LEU A 55 -18.54 -3.64 12.50
CA LEU A 55 -18.08 -2.87 11.33
C LEU A 55 -18.39 -3.58 10.01
N LEU A 56 -18.93 -4.81 10.06
CA LEU A 56 -19.43 -5.54 8.90
C LEU A 56 -20.97 -5.55 8.83
N GLU A 57 -21.64 -4.66 9.57
CA GLU A 57 -23.09 -4.46 9.47
C GLU A 57 -23.44 -3.62 8.24
N GLU A 58 -24.64 -3.82 7.68
CA GLU A 58 -25.08 -3.16 6.45
C GLU A 58 -25.00 -1.63 6.53
N SER A 59 -25.24 -1.06 7.70
CA SER A 59 -25.14 0.39 7.95
C SER A 59 -23.73 0.91 7.69
N PHE A 60 -22.70 0.13 8.02
CA PHE A 60 -21.31 0.50 7.79
C PHE A 60 -20.88 0.26 6.34
N ILE A 61 -21.42 -0.79 5.70
CA ILE A 61 -21.05 -1.19 4.33
C ILE A 61 -21.66 -0.27 3.27
N LYS A 62 -22.87 0.25 3.51
CA LYS A 62 -23.64 1.02 2.51
C LYS A 62 -23.39 2.52 2.54
N GLU A 63 -22.69 3.05 3.55
CA GLU A 63 -22.38 4.47 3.59
C GLU A 63 -21.26 4.82 2.60
N PRO A 64 -21.42 5.89 1.78
CA PRO A 64 -20.46 6.30 0.75
C PRO A 64 -19.28 7.04 1.37
N ILE A 65 -18.55 6.37 2.25
CA ILE A 65 -17.39 6.91 2.96
C ILE A 65 -16.15 6.35 2.32
N SER A 66 -15.07 7.12 2.27
CA SER A 66 -13.75 6.56 2.02
C SER A 66 -13.09 6.15 3.32
N LEU A 67 -13.18 4.85 3.63
CA LEU A 67 -12.69 4.26 4.85
C LEU A 67 -11.91 2.99 4.54
N PHE A 68 -10.71 2.94 5.11
CA PHE A 68 -9.90 1.75 5.21
C PHE A 68 -9.89 1.26 6.64
N LEU A 69 -10.03 -0.04 6.82
CA LEU A 69 -9.80 -0.69 8.07
C LEU A 69 -8.73 -1.74 7.86
N ARG A 70 -7.79 -1.82 8.80
CA ARG A 70 -6.85 -2.93 8.94
C ARG A 70 -6.80 -3.32 10.41
N ALA A 71 -6.84 -4.62 10.68
CA ALA A 71 -6.67 -5.12 12.02
C ALA A 71 -5.92 -6.44 12.07
N VAL A 72 -5.24 -6.63 13.20
CA VAL A 72 -4.41 -7.80 13.50
C VAL A 72 -4.78 -8.30 14.89
N PRO A 73 -4.91 -9.62 15.13
CA PRO A 73 -5.17 -10.15 16.46
C PRO A 73 -4.14 -9.66 17.47
N GLN A 74 -4.60 -9.22 18.63
CA GLN A 74 -3.73 -8.66 19.67
C GLN A 74 -2.66 -9.66 20.14
N SER A 75 -2.98 -10.95 20.11
CA SER A 75 -2.06 -12.05 20.44
C SER A 75 -0.86 -12.15 19.48
N GLN A 76 -0.93 -11.51 18.33
CA GLN A 76 0.08 -11.52 17.27
C GLN A 76 0.92 -10.22 17.24
N VAL A 77 0.56 -9.21 18.02
CA VAL A 77 1.29 -7.95 18.10
C VAL A 77 2.48 -8.10 19.03
N GLN A 78 3.70 -7.93 18.52
CA GLN A 78 4.90 -7.84 19.35
C GLN A 78 5.07 -6.40 19.84
N ILE A 79 5.01 -6.20 21.16
CA ILE A 79 5.29 -4.91 21.79
C ILE A 79 6.80 -4.79 21.92
N ASN A 80 7.43 -4.06 21.00
CA ASN A 80 8.82 -3.64 21.19
C ASN A 80 8.83 -2.39 22.09
N ASN A 81 9.56 -2.47 23.19
CA ASN A 81 9.72 -1.47 24.25
C ASN A 81 9.49 -0.01 23.83
N GLY A 82 8.28 0.51 24.09
CA GLY A 82 8.03 1.92 24.38
C GLY A 82 7.75 2.89 23.22
N SER A 83 7.97 2.55 21.94
CA SER A 83 7.63 3.48 20.86
C SER A 83 7.49 2.78 19.51
N SER A 84 6.33 2.99 18.88
CA SER A 84 5.93 2.48 17.56
C SER A 84 5.90 0.96 17.42
N ILE A 85 4.68 0.46 17.26
CA ILE A 85 4.37 -0.95 17.02
C ILE A 85 4.86 -1.31 15.63
N SER A 86 5.96 -2.07 15.56
CA SER A 86 6.33 -2.77 14.33
C SER A 86 5.59 -4.09 14.31
N VAL A 87 4.43 -4.16 13.63
CA VAL A 87 3.99 -5.46 13.11
C VAL A 87 5.14 -5.90 12.21
N ASP A 88 5.77 -7.03 12.51
CA ASP A 88 6.72 -7.66 11.60
C ASP A 88 5.91 -7.95 10.32
N ASN A 89 6.00 -7.05 9.34
CA ASN A 89 5.20 -6.99 8.10
C ASN A 89 5.45 -8.21 7.19
N SER A 90 5.98 -9.31 7.74
CA SER A 90 6.01 -10.59 7.06
C SER A 90 4.56 -11.05 6.80
N VAL A 91 4.16 -10.92 5.54
CA VAL A 91 2.83 -11.12 4.92
C VAL A 91 2.27 -12.55 5.09
N HIS A 92 2.87 -13.38 5.93
CA HIS A 92 2.62 -14.82 5.96
C HIS A 92 2.66 -15.45 7.36
N THR A 93 2.92 -14.66 8.41
CA THR A 93 2.97 -15.18 9.79
C THR A 93 1.78 -14.74 10.63
N HIS A 94 1.01 -13.76 10.16
CA HIS A 94 -0.08 -13.15 10.89
C HIS A 94 -1.42 -13.31 10.18
N ASP A 95 -2.48 -13.44 10.97
CA ASP A 95 -3.84 -13.28 10.53
C ASP A 95 -4.13 -11.78 10.41
N ILE A 96 -4.66 -11.34 9.28
CA ILE A 96 -4.95 -9.92 9.01
C ILE A 96 -6.35 -9.83 8.45
N ILE A 97 -7.11 -8.85 8.92
CA ILE A 97 -8.35 -8.41 8.30
C ILE A 97 -8.14 -7.01 7.75
N SER A 98 -8.55 -6.80 6.52
CA SER A 98 -8.61 -5.46 5.93
C SER A 98 -9.91 -5.28 5.17
N TYR A 99 -10.49 -4.08 5.28
CA TYR A 99 -11.72 -3.72 4.61
C TYR A 99 -11.55 -2.36 3.95
N ASN A 100 -12.08 -2.25 2.74
CA ASN A 100 -12.12 -1.01 2.00
C ASN A 100 -13.56 -0.74 1.57
N SER A 101 -14.11 0.40 2.00
CA SER A 101 -15.50 0.76 1.73
C SER A 101 -15.77 1.07 0.26
N LEU A 102 -14.81 1.66 -0.45
CA LEU A 102 -14.95 2.05 -1.86
C LEU A 102 -15.09 0.86 -2.80
N THR A 103 -14.35 -0.22 -2.52
CA THR A 103 -14.50 -1.49 -3.24
C THR A 103 -15.53 -2.41 -2.59
N SER A 104 -15.95 -2.09 -1.36
CA SER A 104 -16.76 -2.95 -0.50
C SER A 104 -16.19 -4.37 -0.35
N LYS A 105 -14.86 -4.52 -0.48
CA LYS A 105 -14.18 -5.80 -0.37
C LYS A 105 -13.57 -5.98 1.02
N LEU A 106 -13.83 -7.13 1.60
CA LEU A 106 -13.20 -7.63 2.81
C LEU A 106 -12.10 -8.62 2.43
N HIS A 107 -10.89 -8.37 2.90
CA HIS A 107 -9.72 -9.21 2.70
C HIS A 107 -9.33 -9.84 4.02
N LEU A 108 -9.38 -11.17 4.08
CA LEU A 108 -8.93 -11.97 5.23
C LEU A 108 -7.69 -12.74 4.81
N GLN A 109 -6.55 -12.39 5.39
CA GLN A 109 -5.36 -13.22 5.34
C GLN A 109 -5.35 -14.09 6.58
N LEU A 110 -5.39 -15.41 6.38
CA LEU A 110 -5.38 -16.36 7.47
C LEU A 110 -4.14 -17.25 7.37
N THR A 111 -3.44 -17.42 8.48
CA THR A 111 -2.43 -18.46 8.66
C THR A 111 -3.05 -19.84 8.41
N HIS A 112 -2.23 -20.83 8.06
CA HIS A 112 -2.73 -22.19 7.84
C HIS A 112 -3.54 -22.74 9.02
N GLN A 113 -3.08 -22.48 10.24
CA GLN A 113 -3.74 -22.94 11.48
C GLN A 113 -5.09 -22.26 11.68
N SER A 114 -5.16 -20.94 11.51
CA SER A 114 -6.41 -20.19 11.65
C SER A 114 -7.41 -20.56 10.56
N PHE A 115 -6.95 -20.74 9.31
CA PHE A 115 -7.79 -21.19 8.20
C PHE A 115 -8.40 -22.58 8.45
N GLN A 116 -7.68 -23.51 9.10
CA GLN A 116 -8.23 -24.84 9.44
C GLN A 116 -9.31 -24.79 10.53
N ARG A 117 -9.34 -23.72 11.34
CA ARG A 117 -10.26 -23.59 12.49
C ARG A 117 -11.58 -22.93 12.14
N VAL A 118 -11.74 -22.38 10.94
CA VAL A 118 -12.93 -21.63 10.54
C VAL A 118 -13.88 -22.44 9.68
N PRO A 119 -15.18 -22.07 9.62
CA PRO A 119 -16.13 -22.71 8.72
C PRO A 119 -15.67 -22.61 7.26
N ALA A 120 -15.96 -23.65 6.49
CA ALA A 120 -15.64 -23.68 5.08
C ALA A 120 -16.44 -22.61 4.31
N LEU A 121 -15.73 -21.62 3.78
CA LEU A 121 -16.21 -20.73 2.73
C LEU A 121 -16.03 -21.43 1.37
N GLN A 122 -17.08 -21.44 0.57
CA GLN A 122 -17.06 -21.98 -0.78
C GLN A 122 -16.64 -20.87 -1.75
N PRO A 123 -15.60 -21.07 -2.58
CA PRO A 123 -15.27 -20.12 -3.63
C PRO A 123 -16.45 -19.93 -4.59
N ASN A 124 -16.72 -18.69 -4.97
CA ASN A 124 -17.74 -18.31 -5.95
C ASN A 124 -17.41 -16.91 -6.52
N ASP A 125 -18.32 -16.32 -7.29
CA ASP A 125 -18.09 -15.03 -7.96
C ASP A 125 -17.79 -13.86 -7.02
N TYR A 126 -18.23 -13.93 -5.75
CA TYR A 126 -18.06 -12.90 -4.73
C TYR A 126 -17.19 -13.34 -3.55
N VAL A 127 -16.67 -14.57 -3.54
CA VAL A 127 -15.72 -15.11 -2.56
C VAL A 127 -14.57 -15.79 -3.29
N LYS A 128 -13.39 -15.16 -3.28
CA LYS A 128 -12.16 -15.72 -3.86
C LYS A 128 -11.26 -16.24 -2.74
N ILE A 129 -10.79 -17.48 -2.87
CA ILE A 129 -9.86 -18.08 -1.92
C ILE A 129 -8.59 -18.47 -2.67
N THR A 130 -7.48 -17.86 -2.32
CA THR A 130 -6.17 -18.11 -2.96
C THR A 130 -5.16 -18.56 -1.92
N LYS A 131 -4.41 -19.62 -2.24
CA LYS A 131 -3.24 -20.01 -1.45
C LYS A 131 -2.10 -19.03 -1.75
N MET A 132 -1.55 -18.39 -0.72
CA MET A 132 -0.42 -17.48 -0.88
C MET A 132 0.87 -18.28 -1.07
N ALA A 133 1.86 -17.66 -1.72
CA ALA A 133 3.18 -18.27 -1.88
C ALA A 133 3.76 -18.64 -0.51
N PRO A 134 4.42 -19.81 -0.37
CA PRO A 134 5.05 -20.20 0.87
C PRO A 134 6.20 -19.26 1.20
N THR A 135 6.27 -18.81 2.45
CA THR A 135 7.46 -18.10 2.94
C THR A 135 8.39 -19.05 3.66
N LYS A 136 9.68 -18.83 3.47
CA LYS A 136 10.75 -19.59 4.12
C LYS A 136 11.53 -18.65 5.01
N ARG A 137 11.52 -18.88 6.31
CA ARG A 137 12.40 -18.20 7.28
C ARG A 137 13.46 -19.19 7.77
N GLY A 138 14.72 -18.75 7.85
CA GLY A 138 15.87 -19.55 8.33
C GLY A 138 16.92 -19.82 7.24
N HIS A 139 18.10 -20.28 7.67
CA HIS A 139 19.24 -20.58 6.79
C HIS A 139 19.58 -22.09 6.83
N GLY A 140 20.03 -22.64 5.69
CA GLY A 140 20.40 -24.05 5.58
C GLY A 140 19.23 -25.03 5.77
N SER A 141 19.45 -26.09 6.54
CA SER A 141 18.48 -27.19 6.77
C SER A 141 17.33 -26.85 7.72
N LYS A 142 17.34 -25.67 8.38
CA LYS A 142 16.30 -25.22 9.31
C LYS A 142 15.39 -24.16 8.68
N GLN A 143 14.85 -24.45 7.49
CA GLN A 143 13.86 -23.58 6.85
C GLN A 143 12.47 -23.87 7.43
N GLN A 144 11.92 -22.91 8.17
CA GLN A 144 10.52 -22.93 8.54
C GLN A 144 9.70 -22.43 7.34
N VAL A 145 8.83 -23.30 6.81
CA VAL A 145 7.92 -22.96 5.72
C VAL A 145 6.56 -22.61 6.29
N THR A 146 6.11 -21.38 6.07
CA THR A 146 4.79 -20.90 6.51
C THR A 146 3.86 -20.74 5.31
N TYR A 147 2.61 -21.18 5.49
CA TYR A 147 1.55 -21.07 4.49
C TYR A 147 0.43 -20.20 5.03
N SER A 148 -0.08 -19.31 4.18
CA SER A 148 -1.27 -18.50 4.45
C SER A 148 -2.25 -18.60 3.29
N ARG A 149 -3.51 -18.30 3.56
CA ARG A 149 -4.55 -18.16 2.55
C ARG A 149 -5.09 -16.75 2.58
N SER A 150 -5.31 -16.19 1.40
CA SER A 150 -6.03 -14.95 1.20
C SER A 150 -7.46 -15.28 0.79
N ILE A 151 -8.43 -14.68 1.49
CA ILE A 151 -9.86 -14.77 1.20
C ILE A 151 -10.32 -13.35 0.91
N VAL A 152 -10.85 -13.12 -0.29
CA VAL A 152 -11.42 -11.83 -0.69
C VAL A 152 -12.92 -12.00 -0.84
N VAL A 153 -13.70 -11.18 -0.14
CA VAL A 153 -15.15 -11.22 -0.10
C VAL A 153 -15.71 -9.88 -0.56
N ASP A 154 -16.56 -9.89 -1.58
CA ASP A 154 -17.35 -8.72 -1.99
C ASP A 154 -18.62 -8.64 -1.13
N LEU A 155 -18.64 -7.71 -0.17
CA LEU A 155 -19.72 -7.59 0.81
C LEU A 155 -21.04 -7.12 0.18
N THR A 156 -21.02 -6.46 -0.98
CA THR A 156 -22.24 -5.96 -1.64
C THR A 156 -23.05 -7.06 -2.30
N LYS A 157 -22.39 -8.19 -2.63
CA LYS A 157 -23.00 -9.35 -3.32
C LYS A 157 -23.16 -10.56 -2.41
N LEU A 158 -22.69 -10.44 -1.16
CA LEU A 158 -22.71 -11.54 -0.21
C LEU A 158 -24.15 -11.80 0.25
N ARG A 159 -24.60 -13.05 0.16
CA ARG A 159 -25.91 -13.44 0.73
C ARG A 159 -25.80 -13.57 2.24
N GLU A 160 -26.93 -13.46 2.93
CA GLU A 160 -27.01 -13.49 4.39
C GLU A 160 -26.35 -14.74 5.01
N ALA A 161 -26.54 -15.92 4.43
CA ALA A 161 -25.97 -17.16 4.93
C ALA A 161 -24.42 -17.17 4.89
N GLU A 162 -23.81 -16.56 3.87
CA GLU A 162 -22.37 -16.38 3.78
C GLU A 162 -21.87 -15.26 4.70
N LEU A 163 -22.64 -14.17 4.86
CA LEU A 163 -22.33 -13.10 5.81
C LEU A 163 -22.22 -13.64 7.24
N VAL A 164 -23.12 -14.53 7.65
CA VAL A 164 -23.05 -15.21 8.95
C VAL A 164 -21.75 -15.99 9.11
N LYS A 165 -21.28 -16.69 8.06
CA LYS A 165 -20.00 -17.42 8.09
C LYS A 165 -18.80 -16.47 8.19
N VAL A 166 -18.83 -15.36 7.44
CA VAL A 166 -17.78 -14.33 7.50
C VAL A 166 -17.73 -13.69 8.89
N LYS A 167 -18.87 -13.31 9.46
CA LYS A 167 -18.96 -12.80 10.84
C LYS A 167 -18.42 -13.81 11.84
N HIS A 168 -18.76 -15.10 11.69
CA HIS A 168 -18.19 -16.14 12.55
C HIS A 168 -16.67 -16.26 12.43
N ILE A 169 -16.10 -16.15 11.23
CA ILE A 169 -14.64 -16.11 11.02
C ILE A 169 -14.03 -14.94 11.77
N VAL A 170 -14.63 -13.77 11.61
CA VAL A 170 -14.22 -12.51 12.21
C VAL A 170 -14.24 -12.61 13.72
N ASP A 171 -15.36 -13.02 14.32
CA ASP A 171 -15.50 -13.14 15.76
C ASP A 171 -14.57 -14.20 16.35
N LYS A 172 -14.27 -15.27 15.60
CA LYS A 172 -13.44 -16.37 16.10
C LYS A 172 -11.94 -16.06 16.06
N ILE A 173 -11.46 -15.40 15.01
CA ILE A 173 -10.02 -15.12 14.81
C ILE A 173 -9.66 -13.71 15.32
N PHE A 174 -10.54 -12.74 15.07
CA PHE A 174 -10.33 -11.31 15.30
C PHE A 174 -11.17 -10.79 16.49
N HIS A 175 -11.36 -11.64 17.52
CA HIS A 175 -12.14 -11.30 18.71
C HIS A 175 -11.57 -10.09 19.48
N SER A 176 -10.25 -10.02 19.61
CA SER A 176 -9.55 -8.87 20.17
C SER A 176 -8.40 -8.52 19.24
N VAL A 177 -8.42 -7.32 18.72
CA VAL A 177 -7.46 -6.86 17.72
C VAL A 177 -6.82 -5.54 18.11
N GLN A 178 -5.64 -5.31 17.55
CA GLN A 178 -5.22 -3.96 17.27
C GLN A 178 -5.81 -3.55 15.93
N ILE A 179 -6.51 -2.42 15.90
CA ILE A 179 -7.18 -1.87 14.73
C ILE A 179 -6.56 -0.53 14.34
N CYS A 180 -6.47 -0.31 13.04
CA CYS A 180 -6.12 0.93 12.39
C CYS A 180 -7.20 1.24 11.36
N ILE A 181 -7.74 2.45 11.41
CA ILE A 181 -8.73 2.95 10.45
C ILE A 181 -8.15 4.22 9.83
N SER A 182 -8.17 4.30 8.50
CA SER A 182 -7.73 5.49 7.76
C SER A 182 -8.90 6.05 6.97
N THR A 183 -9.13 7.36 7.05
CA THR A 183 -10.17 8.05 6.29
C THR A 183 -9.75 9.47 5.94
N ASN A 184 -10.29 9.97 4.82
CA ASN A 184 -10.17 11.36 4.40
C ASN A 184 -11.42 12.20 4.74
N ASP A 185 -12.48 11.58 5.28
CA ASP A 185 -13.75 12.23 5.58
C ASP A 185 -14.08 12.12 7.08
N LEU A 186 -13.68 13.18 7.79
CA LEU A 186 -13.93 13.35 9.22
C LEU A 186 -15.37 13.76 9.54
N SER A 187 -16.14 14.20 8.55
CA SER A 187 -17.44 14.83 8.79
C SER A 187 -18.59 13.83 8.98
N THR A 188 -18.35 12.59 8.57
CA THR A 188 -19.36 11.53 8.54
C THR A 188 -19.79 11.10 9.95
N GLU A 189 -21.03 10.63 10.06
CA GLU A 189 -21.57 10.07 11.29
C GLU A 189 -20.77 8.84 11.73
N ILE A 190 -20.35 7.99 10.79
CA ILE A 190 -19.51 6.82 11.07
C ILE A 190 -18.16 7.22 11.66
N THR A 191 -17.46 8.20 11.08
CA THR A 191 -16.17 8.65 11.64
C THR A 191 -16.35 9.20 13.05
N ARG A 192 -17.45 9.94 13.30
CA ARG A 192 -17.79 10.40 14.65
C ARG A 192 -18.09 9.25 15.60
N LYS A 193 -18.84 8.22 15.19
CA LYS A 193 -19.09 7.01 16.00
C LYS A 193 -17.80 6.24 16.30
N LEU A 194 -16.91 6.10 15.32
CA LEU A 194 -15.60 5.46 15.48
C LEU A 194 -14.76 6.12 16.58
N VAL A 195 -14.77 7.45 16.68
CA VAL A 195 -14.05 8.17 17.73
C VAL A 195 -14.80 8.14 19.07
N SER A 196 -16.09 8.46 19.05
CA SER A 196 -16.89 8.69 20.27
C SER A 196 -17.41 7.41 20.92
N ASP A 197 -18.01 6.50 20.15
CA ASP A 197 -18.61 5.27 20.67
C ASP A 197 -17.55 4.20 20.95
N TYR A 198 -16.46 4.20 20.19
CA TYR A 198 -15.41 3.17 20.25
C TYR A 198 -14.08 3.65 20.82
N GLY A 199 -13.94 4.93 21.16
CA GLY A 199 -12.78 5.48 21.86
C GLY A 199 -11.46 5.39 21.07
N LEU A 200 -11.53 5.40 19.74
CA LEU A 200 -10.33 5.34 18.91
C LEU A 200 -9.49 6.62 19.04
N LEU A 201 -8.18 6.46 19.20
CA LEU A 201 -7.25 7.58 19.28
C LEU A 201 -6.99 8.13 17.86
N SER A 202 -7.20 9.42 17.69
CA SER A 202 -6.95 10.11 16.42
C SER A 202 -5.49 10.55 16.33
N GLU A 203 -4.85 10.22 15.21
CA GLU A 203 -3.56 10.72 14.80
C GLU A 203 -3.70 11.31 13.39
N VAL A 204 -3.26 12.56 13.22
CA VAL A 204 -3.24 13.20 11.90
C VAL A 204 -1.91 12.82 11.26
N ILE A 205 -1.96 12.07 10.16
CA ILE A 205 -0.78 11.83 9.35
C ILE A 205 -0.64 13.01 8.40
N GLU A 206 0.31 13.89 8.70
CA GLU A 206 0.68 14.98 7.79
C GLU A 206 1.37 14.41 6.56
N SER A 207 0.91 14.85 5.38
CA SER A 207 1.65 14.69 4.15
C SER A 207 2.89 15.58 4.21
N GLN A 208 4.01 15.08 3.71
CA GLN A 208 5.23 15.89 3.58
C GLN A 208 5.54 16.09 2.12
N CYS A 209 5.76 17.34 1.74
CA CYS A 209 6.33 17.71 0.46
C CYS A 209 7.76 18.22 0.68
N LYS A 210 8.71 17.68 -0.06
CA LYS A 210 10.12 18.07 -0.01
C LYS A 210 10.59 18.41 -1.40
N GLN A 211 11.25 19.55 -1.55
CA GLN A 211 12.00 19.85 -2.77
C GLN A 211 13.23 18.93 -2.81
N LEU A 212 13.44 18.27 -3.94
CA LEU A 212 14.62 17.47 -4.22
C LEU A 212 15.64 18.32 -4.98
N ASN A 213 16.89 18.25 -4.54
CA ASN A 213 18.03 18.75 -5.30
C ASN A 213 18.52 17.63 -6.21
N VAL A 214 18.01 17.61 -7.44
CA VAL A 214 18.41 16.63 -8.44
C VAL A 214 19.14 17.34 -9.57
N PRO A 215 20.33 16.86 -9.97
CA PRO A 215 21.22 17.61 -10.85
C PRO A 215 20.69 17.77 -12.29
N HIS A 216 19.70 16.98 -12.71
CA HIS A 216 19.20 16.93 -14.08
C HIS A 216 17.68 16.70 -14.14
N ASP A 217 17.09 16.89 -15.33
CA ASP A 217 15.72 16.48 -15.65
C ASP A 217 15.59 14.95 -15.71
N VAL A 218 15.59 14.32 -14.53
CA VAL A 218 15.58 12.86 -14.37
C VAL A 218 14.40 12.20 -15.07
N LEU A 219 13.22 12.81 -15.03
CA LEU A 219 12.00 12.19 -15.54
C LEU A 219 12.04 12.09 -17.06
N SER A 220 12.44 13.18 -17.73
CA SER A 220 12.63 13.19 -19.19
C SER A 220 13.75 12.26 -19.63
N LEU A 221 14.89 12.23 -18.91
CA LEU A 221 16.02 11.35 -19.24
C LEU A 221 15.67 9.87 -19.10
N CYS A 222 15.03 9.49 -17.99
CA CYS A 222 14.58 8.13 -17.75
C CYS A 222 13.63 7.64 -18.84
N ALA A 223 12.63 8.45 -19.20
CA ALA A 223 11.66 8.05 -20.21
C ALA A 223 12.29 7.98 -21.61
N SER A 224 13.18 8.93 -21.97
CA SER A 224 13.87 8.90 -23.27
C SER A 224 14.76 7.67 -23.40
N ALA A 225 15.44 7.27 -22.32
CA ALA A 225 16.23 6.06 -22.30
C ALA A 225 15.38 4.80 -22.48
N LEU A 226 14.18 4.74 -21.88
CA LEU A 226 13.24 3.62 -22.05
C LEU A 226 12.62 3.54 -23.44
N GLU A 227 12.48 4.68 -24.11
CA GLU A 227 12.01 4.77 -25.50
C GLU A 227 13.12 4.40 -26.50
N SER A 228 14.38 4.61 -26.13
CA SER A 228 15.55 4.24 -26.93
C SER A 228 15.91 2.75 -26.79
N GLU A 229 16.45 2.13 -27.84
CA GLU A 229 16.89 0.72 -27.81
C GLU A 229 18.07 0.43 -26.84
N GLY A 230 18.65 1.47 -26.21
CA GLY A 230 19.83 1.35 -25.36
C GLY A 230 19.59 1.42 -23.85
N GLY A 231 18.41 1.83 -23.38
CA GLY A 231 18.13 1.97 -21.95
C GLY A 231 17.72 0.66 -21.29
N SER A 232 18.43 0.24 -20.23
CA SER A 232 18.08 -0.96 -19.46
C SER A 232 16.98 -0.66 -18.44
N PRO A 233 15.75 -1.22 -18.57
CA PRO A 233 14.66 -0.89 -17.66
C PRO A 233 14.96 -1.15 -16.17
N SER A 234 15.85 -2.11 -15.86
CA SER A 234 16.28 -2.37 -14.49
C SER A 234 17.17 -1.28 -13.92
N GLU A 235 18.03 -0.65 -14.72
CA GLU A 235 18.89 0.46 -14.28
C GLU A 235 18.04 1.71 -14.00
N ILE A 236 17.04 1.98 -14.86
CA ILE A 236 16.09 3.08 -14.67
C ILE A 236 15.29 2.92 -13.38
N TYR A 237 14.84 1.69 -13.10
CA TYR A 237 14.13 1.35 -11.87
C TYR A 237 14.95 1.66 -10.63
N GLU A 238 16.21 1.22 -10.62
CA GLU A 238 17.14 1.43 -9.52
C GLU A 238 17.40 2.93 -9.32
N TYR A 239 17.69 3.63 -10.42
CA TYR A 239 17.96 5.06 -10.40
C TYR A 239 16.77 5.87 -9.86
N LEU A 240 15.57 5.67 -10.41
CA LEU A 240 14.35 6.31 -9.93
C LEU A 240 14.07 5.97 -8.46
N GLY A 241 14.32 4.72 -8.05
CA GLY A 241 14.20 4.30 -6.66
C GLY A 241 15.14 5.08 -5.72
N LEU A 242 16.39 5.31 -6.13
CA LEU A 242 17.34 6.11 -5.36
C LEU A 242 16.97 7.60 -5.31
N VAL A 243 16.45 8.15 -6.40
CA VAL A 243 15.92 9.53 -6.46
C VAL A 243 14.72 9.67 -5.51
N LEU A 244 13.79 8.72 -5.57
CA LEU A 244 12.65 8.63 -4.67
C LEU A 244 13.10 8.54 -3.22
N LEU A 245 14.12 7.74 -2.89
CA LEU A 245 14.66 7.68 -1.54
C LEU A 245 15.38 8.96 -1.09
N ASN A 246 15.55 9.95 -1.98
CA ASN A 246 16.40 11.12 -1.78
C ASN A 246 17.81 10.69 -1.31
N SER A 247 18.36 9.68 -1.98
CA SER A 247 19.63 9.07 -1.60
C SER A 247 20.75 10.09 -1.66
N VAL A 248 21.60 10.09 -0.64
CA VAL A 248 22.84 10.89 -0.59
C VAL A 248 23.80 10.53 -1.73
N GLN A 249 23.66 9.34 -2.30
CA GLN A 249 24.45 8.88 -3.47
C GLN A 249 24.16 9.70 -4.74
N ILE A 250 23.03 10.40 -4.81
CA ILE A 250 22.59 11.19 -5.97
C ILE A 250 22.52 12.69 -5.64
N THR A 251 22.18 13.04 -4.39
CA THR A 251 21.73 14.40 -4.02
C THR A 251 22.82 15.29 -3.42
N THR A 252 23.97 14.72 -3.03
CA THR A 252 25.05 15.47 -2.38
C THR A 252 26.41 15.07 -2.92
N THR A 253 27.17 16.02 -3.44
CA THR A 253 28.63 15.91 -3.56
C THR A 253 29.22 16.13 -2.16
N VAL A 254 29.29 15.06 -1.36
CA VAL A 254 29.99 15.12 -0.06
C VAL A 254 31.47 14.90 -0.34
N GLU A 255 32.32 15.87 0.00
CA GLU A 255 33.77 15.86 -0.29
C GLU A 255 34.48 14.59 0.24
N ASP A 256 33.93 13.93 1.26
CA ASP A 256 34.50 12.74 1.91
C ASP A 256 33.83 11.41 1.53
N TYR A 257 32.81 11.41 0.66
CA TYR A 257 32.14 10.19 0.18
C TYR A 257 32.12 10.14 -1.34
N ILE A 258 32.91 9.24 -1.93
CA ILE A 258 32.81 8.91 -3.34
C ILE A 258 31.60 7.98 -3.51
N SER A 259 30.49 8.51 -4.03
CA SER A 259 29.42 7.67 -4.55
C SER A 259 29.98 6.89 -5.74
N SER A 260 29.97 5.56 -5.65
CA SER A 260 30.34 4.67 -6.78
C SER A 260 29.17 4.41 -7.72
N TYR A 261 28.03 5.07 -7.50
CA TYR A 261 26.84 4.89 -8.33
C TYR A 261 26.98 5.70 -9.61
N GLU A 262 26.95 5.02 -10.75
CA GLU A 262 26.97 5.65 -12.07
C GLU A 262 25.53 5.86 -12.54
N ILE A 263 25.20 7.11 -12.90
CA ILE A 263 23.89 7.44 -13.45
C ILE A 263 23.77 6.79 -14.84
N PRO A 264 22.65 6.13 -15.18
CA PRO A 264 22.52 5.38 -16.43
C PRO A 264 22.36 6.25 -17.70
N PHE A 265 22.63 7.56 -17.63
CA PHE A 265 22.53 8.51 -18.74
C PHE A 265 23.71 9.47 -18.77
N PRO A 266 24.07 10.00 -19.96
CA PRO A 266 25.04 11.08 -20.06
C PRO A 266 24.58 12.32 -19.28
N GLN A 267 25.48 12.87 -18.45
CA GLN A 267 25.21 14.03 -17.58
C GLN A 267 25.22 15.37 -18.34
N ASP A 268 25.65 15.38 -19.59
CA ASP A 268 26.01 16.60 -20.33
C ASP A 268 24.83 17.35 -20.96
N GLU A 269 23.60 16.82 -20.93
CA GLU A 269 22.51 17.33 -21.79
C GLU A 269 21.40 18.14 -21.09
N CYS A 270 21.34 18.19 -19.75
CA CYS A 270 20.27 18.93 -19.06
C CYS A 270 20.74 19.66 -17.80
N GLY A 271 20.31 20.92 -17.68
CA GLY A 271 20.49 21.72 -16.45
C GLY A 271 19.66 21.18 -15.28
N PRO A 272 19.89 21.73 -14.07
CA PRO A 272 19.17 21.31 -12.87
C PRO A 272 17.67 21.58 -12.99
N THR A 273 16.87 20.58 -12.66
CA THR A 273 15.41 20.67 -12.66
C THR A 273 14.91 20.61 -11.23
N GLN A 274 14.03 21.54 -10.88
CA GLN A 274 13.34 21.49 -9.59
C GLN A 274 12.33 20.34 -9.63
N MET A 275 12.50 19.39 -8.72
CA MET A 275 11.53 18.32 -8.50
C MET A 275 11.05 18.34 -7.06
N TYR A 276 9.82 17.92 -6.89
CA TYR A 276 9.16 17.82 -5.60
C TYR A 276 8.82 16.36 -5.34
N LYS A 277 9.15 15.91 -4.14
CA LYS A 277 8.73 14.62 -3.61
C LYS A 277 7.65 14.86 -2.57
N SER A 278 6.45 14.38 -2.84
CA SER A 278 5.41 14.24 -1.83
C SER A 278 5.39 12.79 -1.37
N PHE A 279 5.31 12.56 -0.06
CA PHE A 279 5.14 11.20 0.45
C PHE A 279 4.02 11.09 1.48
N LEU A 280 3.40 9.92 1.47
CA LEU A 280 2.31 9.52 2.33
C LEU A 280 2.66 8.20 2.99
N VAL A 281 2.59 8.16 4.31
CA VAL A 281 2.80 6.94 5.11
C VAL A 281 1.45 6.48 5.65
N GLY A 282 1.15 5.18 5.58
CA GLY A 282 -0.09 4.63 6.14
C GLY A 282 -1.38 5.08 5.44
N SER A 283 -1.26 5.64 4.24
CA SER A 283 -2.39 6.09 3.43
C SER A 283 -3.06 4.91 2.73
N ASP A 284 -4.36 4.69 2.97
CA ASP A 284 -5.16 3.92 2.03
C ASP A 284 -5.36 4.74 0.75
N PHE A 285 -4.76 4.24 -0.31
CA PHE A 285 -4.72 4.88 -1.61
C PHE A 285 -6.07 4.86 -2.33
N HIS A 286 -7.02 4.06 -1.87
CA HIS A 286 -8.38 4.14 -2.38
C HIS A 286 -9.06 5.48 -2.08
N SER A 287 -8.67 6.14 -0.99
CA SER A 287 -9.18 7.48 -0.61
C SER A 287 -8.57 8.63 -1.41
N MET A 288 -7.50 8.38 -2.16
CA MET A 288 -7.03 9.32 -3.17
C MET A 288 -7.92 9.18 -4.40
N SER A 289 -8.90 10.07 -4.54
CA SER A 289 -9.49 10.29 -5.85
C SER A 289 -8.34 10.59 -6.82
N LEU A 290 -8.33 9.95 -7.99
CA LEU A 290 -7.39 10.27 -9.08
C LEU A 290 -7.35 11.78 -9.37
N ALA A 291 -8.46 12.49 -9.12
CA ALA A 291 -8.57 13.94 -9.16
C ALA A 291 -7.62 14.72 -8.21
N LYS A 292 -7.04 14.08 -7.19
CA LYS A 292 -6.03 14.64 -6.27
C LYS A 292 -4.59 14.33 -6.69
N LEU A 293 -4.41 13.44 -7.67
CA LEU A 293 -3.15 13.17 -8.36
C LEU A 293 -3.10 13.97 -9.67
N GLN A 294 -3.48 15.24 -9.64
CA GLN A 294 -3.22 16.10 -10.80
C GLN A 294 -1.74 16.50 -10.74
N ASN A 295 -1.03 16.25 -11.83
CA ASN A 295 0.40 16.59 -12.02
C ASN A 295 1.39 15.72 -11.24
N TRP A 296 1.34 14.40 -11.42
CA TRP A 296 2.45 13.52 -11.06
C TRP A 296 3.20 13.06 -12.31
N ASP A 297 4.50 12.87 -12.16
CA ASP A 297 5.38 12.36 -13.22
C ASP A 297 5.85 10.94 -12.90
N ALA A 298 6.12 10.63 -11.63
CA ALA A 298 6.36 9.25 -11.18
C ALA A 298 5.66 8.93 -9.85
N LEU A 299 5.25 7.66 -9.71
CA LEU A 299 4.51 7.13 -8.58
C LEU A 299 5.18 5.86 -8.06
N SER A 300 5.60 5.86 -6.80
CA SER A 300 6.12 4.68 -6.10
C SER A 300 5.08 4.18 -5.10
N LEU A 301 4.58 2.97 -5.32
CA LEU A 301 3.59 2.31 -4.48
C LEU A 301 4.24 1.12 -3.78
N HIS A 302 4.37 1.19 -2.46
CA HIS A 302 4.83 0.07 -1.65
C HIS A 302 3.63 -0.64 -1.02
N THR A 303 3.47 -1.92 -1.29
CA THR A 303 2.62 -2.81 -0.50
C THR A 303 3.49 -3.63 0.45
N GLU A 304 2.90 -4.52 1.23
CA GLU A 304 3.68 -5.39 2.12
C GLU A 304 4.55 -6.42 1.37
N SER A 305 4.18 -6.80 0.15
CA SER A 305 4.86 -7.85 -0.63
C SER A 305 5.25 -7.43 -2.04
N THR A 306 4.86 -6.23 -2.47
CA THR A 306 5.14 -5.75 -3.81
C THR A 306 5.58 -4.29 -3.77
N HIS A 307 6.45 -3.94 -4.70
CA HIS A 307 6.75 -2.56 -5.03
C HIS A 307 6.32 -2.31 -6.48
N ILE A 308 5.49 -1.31 -6.70
CA ILE A 308 5.06 -0.89 -8.04
C ILE A 308 5.57 0.52 -8.26
N LEU A 309 6.43 0.71 -9.25
CA LEU A 309 6.88 2.02 -9.70
C LEU A 309 6.23 2.31 -11.04
N ILE A 310 5.70 3.52 -11.22
CA ILE A 310 5.08 3.98 -12.46
C ILE A 310 5.75 5.30 -12.84
N LEU A 311 6.28 5.37 -14.06
CA LEU A 311 6.74 6.62 -14.68
C LEU A 311 5.74 6.96 -15.79
N LYS A 312 5.16 8.16 -15.72
CA LYS A 312 4.24 8.68 -16.73
C LYS A 312 4.98 9.65 -17.64
N ARG A 313 4.82 9.47 -18.94
CA ARG A 313 5.21 10.46 -19.95
C ARG A 313 4.16 10.54 -21.04
N ASN A 314 3.57 11.72 -21.19
CA ASN A 314 2.47 11.94 -22.13
C ASN A 314 1.36 10.89 -21.91
N ASP A 315 1.00 10.15 -22.96
CA ASP A 315 -0.02 9.09 -22.96
C ASP A 315 0.58 7.70 -22.71
N THR A 316 1.82 7.61 -22.21
CA THR A 316 2.51 6.34 -21.93
C THR A 316 2.85 6.20 -20.45
N ALA A 317 2.67 5.00 -19.92
CA ALA A 317 3.09 4.60 -18.58
C ALA A 317 4.09 3.44 -18.65
N PHE A 318 5.26 3.66 -18.07
CA PHE A 318 6.27 2.64 -17.83
C PHE A 318 6.09 2.09 -16.42
N VAL A 319 5.93 0.77 -16.30
CA VAL A 319 5.48 0.14 -15.07
C VAL A 319 6.44 -0.95 -14.68
N TRP A 320 6.95 -0.84 -13.46
CA TRP A 320 7.78 -1.83 -12.81
C TRP A 320 7.00 -2.47 -11.68
N LYS A 321 6.99 -3.79 -11.62
CA LYS A 321 6.43 -4.53 -10.48
C LYS A 321 7.46 -5.50 -9.94
N CYS A 322 7.87 -5.27 -8.70
CA CYS A 322 8.79 -6.13 -7.96
C CYS A 322 8.02 -6.90 -6.89
N THR A 323 8.27 -8.21 -6.79
CA THR A 323 7.70 -9.15 -5.82
C THR A 323 8.78 -10.01 -5.17
#